data_AF-A4EAY0-F1
#
_entry.id   AF-A4EAY0-F1
#
_cell.length_a   1.000
_cell.length_b   1.000
_cell.length_c   1.000
_cell.angle_alpha   90.00
_cell.angle_beta   90.00
_cell.angle_gamma   90.00
#
_symmetry.space_group_name_H-M   'P 1'
#
loop_
_entity.id
_entity.type
_entity.pdbx_description
1 polymer ?
#
loop_
_entity_poly.entity_id
_entity_poly.type
_entity_poly.pdbx_seq_one_letter_code
_entity_poly.pdbx_strand_id
1 'polypeptide(L)'
;MGNPRKANGARRRHVVRWLRSQGRPCWICGLPIDYGVPAGDPRAFECDELVPVSRGGSPFDRDNVAAAHRCCNNWRRARSVAEVSAVRSALAVRRAAWNSPETFVALCKALKDDRASVIGPPSVPEKQPRQTTSW
;
A
#
# COMPACT_ATOMS: atom_id res chain seq x y z
N MET A 1 21.99 -9.01 7.64
CA MET A 1 21.27 -8.00 8.45
C MET A 1 19.89 -8.54 8.79
N GLY A 2 19.51 -8.63 10.08
CA GLY A 2 18.18 -9.13 10.49
C GLY A 2 17.06 -8.11 10.23
N ASN A 3 15.80 -8.57 10.14
CA ASN A 3 14.64 -7.69 9.97
C ASN A 3 14.52 -6.72 11.17
N PRO A 4 14.67 -5.39 11.00
CA PRO A 4 14.66 -4.43 12.11
C PRO A 4 13.36 -4.45 12.93
N ARG A 5 12.25 -4.92 12.36
CA ARG A 5 10.99 -5.14 13.09
C ARG A 5 11.08 -6.21 14.17
N LYS A 6 11.97 -7.20 13.97
CA LYS A 6 12.23 -8.31 14.92
C LYS A 6 13.33 -7.98 15.92
N ALA A 7 14.16 -6.96 15.66
CA ALA A 7 15.27 -6.59 16.53
C ALA A 7 14.82 -6.16 17.93
N ASN A 8 13.65 -5.53 18.06
CA ASN A 8 13.03 -5.21 19.34
C ASN A 8 11.51 -5.43 19.30
N GLY A 9 11.11 -6.71 19.39
CA GLY A 9 9.70 -7.10 19.31
C GLY A 9 8.82 -6.48 20.41
N ALA A 10 9.36 -6.24 21.61
CA ALA A 10 8.62 -5.60 22.70
C ALA A 10 8.26 -4.15 22.36
N ARG A 11 9.23 -3.37 21.90
CA ARG A 11 9.01 -1.99 21.46
C ARG A 11 8.04 -1.93 20.28
N ARG A 12 8.14 -2.85 19.32
CA ARG A 12 7.17 -2.96 18.22
C ARG A 12 5.75 -3.21 18.74
N ARG A 13 5.57 -4.17 19.65
CA ARG A 13 4.25 -4.46 20.26
C ARG A 13 3.67 -3.25 21.00
N HIS A 14 4.50 -2.47 21.70
CA HIS A 14 4.05 -1.24 22.36
C HIS A 14 3.54 -0.19 21.36
N VAL A 15 4.25 0.01 20.25
CA VAL A 15 3.82 0.94 19.18
C VAL A 15 2.52 0.46 18.54
N VAL A 16 2.41 -0.83 18.22
CA VAL A 16 1.18 -1.40 17.62
C VAL A 16 0.01 -1.29 18.58
N ARG A 17 0.19 -1.58 19.88
CA ARG A 17 -0.85 -1.44 20.91
C ARG A 17 -1.30 0.02 21.05
N TRP A 18 -0.35 0.95 21.10
CA TRP A 18 -0.64 2.38 21.15
C TRP A 18 -1.42 2.85 19.92
N LEU A 19 -1.02 2.43 18.72
CA LEU A 19 -1.73 2.79 17.50
C LEU A 19 -3.15 2.21 17.48
N ARG A 20 -3.30 0.95 17.90
CA ARG A 20 -4.60 0.29 18.02
C ARG A 20 -5.53 1.04 18.98
N SER A 21 -5.01 1.52 20.11
CA SER A 21 -5.82 2.28 21.07
C SER A 21 -6.23 3.67 20.59
N GLN A 22 -5.68 4.18 19.49
CA GLN A 22 -6.12 5.47 18.93
C GLN A 22 -7.46 5.36 18.17
N GLY A 23 -7.91 4.16 17.81
CA GLY A 23 -9.21 3.97 17.14
C GLY A 23 -9.35 4.70 15.79
N ARG A 24 -8.22 5.00 15.13
CA ARG A 24 -8.22 5.84 13.91
C ARG A 24 -8.83 5.09 12.73
N PRO A 25 -9.47 5.79 11.78
CA PRO A 25 -9.89 5.19 10.52
C PRO A 25 -8.68 4.76 9.68
N CYS A 26 -8.93 3.97 8.65
CA CYS A 26 -7.91 3.55 7.70
C CYS A 26 -7.38 4.76 6.93
N TRP A 27 -6.07 5.02 7.02
CA TRP A 27 -5.47 6.16 6.34
C TRP A 27 -5.49 6.03 4.81
N ILE A 28 -5.59 4.78 4.31
CA ILE A 28 -5.56 4.45 2.88
C ILE A 28 -6.93 4.67 2.23
N CYS A 29 -8.00 4.04 2.73
CA CYS A 29 -9.33 4.17 2.13
C CYS A 29 -10.20 5.24 2.81
N GLY A 30 -9.83 5.71 4.00
CA GLY A 30 -10.60 6.68 4.78
C GLY A 30 -11.77 6.10 5.58
N LEU A 31 -12.11 4.83 5.40
CA LEU A 31 -13.22 4.17 6.11
C LEU A 31 -12.84 3.78 7.54
N PRO A 32 -13.81 3.70 8.48
CA PRO A 32 -13.56 3.22 9.83
C PRO A 32 -13.02 1.77 9.83
N ILE A 33 -12.22 1.46 10.84
CA ILE A 33 -11.73 0.10 11.10
C ILE A 33 -12.49 -0.43 12.30
N ASP A 34 -13.07 -1.63 12.16
CA ASP A 34 -13.54 -2.39 13.31
C ASP A 34 -12.35 -3.09 13.97
N TYR A 35 -11.95 -2.59 15.14
CA TYR A 35 -10.85 -3.12 15.92
C TYR A 35 -11.20 -4.38 16.72
N GLY A 36 -12.41 -4.93 16.59
CA GLY A 36 -12.79 -6.25 17.08
C GLY A 36 -12.45 -7.39 16.11
N VAL A 37 -12.25 -7.07 14.83
CA VAL A 37 -12.03 -8.07 13.78
C VAL A 37 -10.72 -8.86 14.02
N PRO A 38 -10.75 -10.20 13.95
CA PRO A 38 -9.59 -11.04 14.17
C PRO A 38 -8.54 -10.87 13.06
N ALA A 39 -7.27 -11.10 13.40
CA ALA A 39 -6.18 -11.04 12.43
C ALA A 39 -6.38 -12.05 11.28
N GLY A 40 -6.05 -11.65 10.06
CA GLY A 40 -6.20 -12.46 8.84
C GLY A 40 -7.39 -12.05 7.97
N ASP A 41 -8.44 -11.51 8.58
CA ASP A 41 -9.59 -10.96 7.85
C ASP A 41 -9.17 -9.75 6.99
N PRO A 42 -9.72 -9.59 5.76
CA PRO A 42 -9.46 -8.42 4.92
C PRO A 42 -9.69 -7.06 5.59
N ARG A 43 -10.64 -6.97 6.53
CA ARG A 43 -11.03 -5.76 7.28
C ARG A 43 -10.32 -5.64 8.62
N ALA A 44 -9.48 -6.61 8.99
CA ALA A 44 -8.71 -6.55 10.22
C ALA A 44 -7.78 -5.33 10.24
N PHE A 45 -7.57 -4.77 11.42
CA PHE A 45 -6.54 -3.76 11.66
C PHE A 45 -5.14 -4.31 11.39
N GLU A 46 -4.35 -3.55 10.65
CA GLU A 46 -2.90 -3.69 10.55
C GLU A 46 -2.18 -2.36 10.80
N CYS A 47 -0.99 -2.47 11.39
CA CYS A 47 -0.10 -1.32 11.59
C CYS A 47 0.77 -1.14 10.35
N ASP A 48 0.41 -0.17 9.53
CA ASP A 48 1.15 0.17 8.32
C ASP A 48 2.34 1.10 8.64
N GLU A 49 3.44 0.93 7.92
CA GLU A 49 4.67 1.73 8.05
C GLU A 49 4.76 2.69 6.87
N LEU A 50 4.66 4.00 7.14
CA LEU A 50 4.57 5.04 6.10
C LEU A 50 5.86 5.11 5.27
N VAL A 51 7.00 5.10 5.94
CA VAL A 51 8.33 4.92 5.35
C VAL A 51 8.80 3.50 5.65
N PRO A 52 9.01 2.66 4.62
CA PRO A 52 9.54 1.32 4.81
C PRO A 52 10.94 1.35 5.42
N VAL A 53 11.25 0.33 6.22
CA VAL A 53 12.59 0.13 6.81
C VAL A 53 13.71 0.12 5.76
N SER A 54 13.44 -0.40 4.56
CA SER A 54 14.40 -0.40 3.44
C SER A 54 14.73 1.00 2.91
N ARG A 55 13.97 2.01 3.30
CA ARG A 55 14.17 3.43 2.96
C ARG A 55 14.53 4.28 4.19
N GLY A 56 14.99 3.64 5.28
CA GLY A 56 15.41 4.32 6.51
C GLY A 56 14.30 4.58 7.53
N GLY A 57 13.07 4.11 7.29
CA GLY A 57 11.98 4.29 8.24
C GLY A 57 12.15 3.45 9.51
N SER A 58 11.84 4.05 10.66
CA SER A 58 11.87 3.34 11.95
C SER A 58 10.57 2.56 12.18
N PRO A 59 10.62 1.25 12.48
CA PRO A 59 9.43 0.45 12.80
C PRO A 59 8.90 0.72 14.22
N PHE A 60 9.62 1.53 15.00
CA PHE A 60 9.32 1.88 16.38
C PHE A 60 8.89 3.33 16.57
N ASP A 61 8.92 4.11 15.49
CA ASP A 61 8.50 5.49 15.50
C ASP A 61 6.97 5.57 15.36
N ARG A 62 6.35 6.34 16.24
CA ARG A 62 4.90 6.54 16.26
C ARG A 62 4.43 7.40 15.10
N ASP A 63 5.30 8.30 14.61
CA ASP A 63 4.99 9.19 13.49
C ASP A 63 5.14 8.46 12.14
N ASN A 64 5.85 7.33 12.13
CA ASN A 64 6.02 6.48 10.95
C ASN A 64 4.95 5.38 10.82
N VAL A 65 3.94 5.33 11.70
CA VAL A 65 2.90 4.30 11.66
C VAL A 65 1.50 4.87 11.50
N ALA A 66 0.66 4.16 10.75
CA ALA A 66 -0.74 4.53 10.56
C ALA A 66 -1.65 3.29 10.53
N ALA A 67 -2.91 3.49 10.92
CA ALA A 67 -3.90 2.42 10.96
C ALA A 67 -4.42 2.12 9.55
N ALA A 68 -4.43 0.84 9.16
CA ALA A 68 -4.96 0.41 7.88
C ALA A 68 -5.79 -0.87 8.02
N HIS A 69 -6.76 -1.09 7.13
CA HIS A 69 -7.30 -2.43 6.93
C HIS A 69 -6.25 -3.31 6.26
N ARG A 70 -6.24 -4.60 6.59
CA ARG A 70 -5.34 -5.60 6.00
C ARG A 70 -5.37 -5.62 4.47
N CYS A 71 -6.55 -5.61 3.86
CA CYS A 71 -6.65 -5.61 2.39
C CYS A 71 -6.09 -4.32 1.76
N CYS A 72 -6.29 -3.17 2.39
CA CYS A 72 -5.74 -1.89 1.95
C CYS A 72 -4.20 -1.87 2.09
N ASN A 73 -3.68 -2.36 3.21
CA ASN A 73 -2.24 -2.47 3.45
C ASN A 73 -1.57 -3.42 2.43
N ASN A 74 -2.18 -4.58 2.19
CA ASN A 74 -1.75 -5.54 1.16
C ASN A 74 -1.80 -4.95 -0.24
N TRP A 75 -2.80 -4.11 -0.54
CA TRP A 75 -2.84 -3.38 -1.81
C TRP A 75 -1.70 -2.38 -1.88
N ARG A 76 -1.49 -1.55 -0.85
CA ARG A 76 -0.48 -0.48 -0.82
C ARG A 76 0.92 -1.00 -1.10
N ARG A 77 1.33 -2.08 -0.44
CA ARG A 77 2.70 -2.63 -0.51
C ARG A 77 3.74 -1.53 -0.24
N ALA A 78 4.70 -1.34 -1.16
CA ALA A 78 5.78 -0.37 -1.05
C ALA A 78 5.43 1.02 -1.64
N ARG A 79 4.17 1.28 -2.01
CA ARG A 79 3.76 2.59 -2.52
C ARG A 79 3.93 3.66 -1.44
N SER A 80 4.48 4.79 -1.85
CA SER A 80 4.62 5.97 -1.02
C SER A 80 3.27 6.55 -0.61
N VAL A 81 3.27 7.37 0.44
CA VAL A 81 2.09 8.15 0.85
C VAL A 81 1.58 9.01 -0.32
N ALA A 82 2.48 9.63 -1.09
CA ALA A 82 2.12 10.44 -2.25
C ALA A 82 1.38 9.64 -3.33
N GLU A 83 1.85 8.43 -3.65
CA GLU A 83 1.17 7.55 -4.61
C GLU A 83 -0.23 7.14 -4.13
N VAL A 84 -0.39 6.81 -2.84
CA VAL A 84 -1.70 6.48 -2.27
C VAL A 84 -2.64 7.68 -2.34
N SER A 85 -2.17 8.86 -1.95
CA SER A 85 -2.95 10.11 -2.04
C SER A 85 -3.35 10.41 -3.48
N ALA A 86 -2.45 10.25 -4.45
CA ALA A 86 -2.75 10.47 -5.86
C ALA A 86 -3.83 9.50 -6.38
N VAL A 87 -3.79 8.22 -5.96
CA VAL A 87 -4.83 7.24 -6.31
C VAL A 87 -6.18 7.63 -5.71
N ARG A 88 -6.22 8.01 -4.43
CA ARG A 88 -7.47 8.48 -3.79
C ARG A 88 -8.06 9.68 -4.50
N SER A 89 -7.23 10.67 -4.85
CA SER A 89 -7.66 11.85 -5.60
C SER A 89 -8.19 11.48 -6.98
N ALA A 90 -7.54 10.57 -7.70
CA ALA A 90 -8.01 10.10 -9.01
C ALA A 90 -9.37 9.39 -8.93
N LEU A 91 -9.62 8.58 -7.90
CA LEU A 91 -10.92 7.94 -7.67
C LEU A 91 -12.00 8.98 -7.31
N ALA A 92 -11.65 9.98 -6.49
CA ALA A 92 -12.58 11.06 -6.14
C ALA A 92 -12.98 11.90 -7.37
N VAL A 93 -12.04 12.22 -8.26
CA VAL A 93 -12.32 12.93 -9.52
C VAL A 93 -13.28 12.15 -10.41
N ARG A 94 -13.15 10.82 -10.44
CA ARG A 94 -14.06 9.91 -11.16
C ARG A 94 -15.43 9.74 -10.47
N ARG A 95 -15.68 10.44 -9.35
CA ARG A 95 -16.88 10.28 -8.50
C ARG A 95 -17.13 8.82 -8.10
N ALA A 96 -16.07 8.03 -8.01
CA ALA A 96 -16.18 6.65 -7.56
C ALA A 96 -16.44 6.66 -6.05
N ALA A 97 -17.62 6.20 -5.64
CA ALA A 97 -17.92 5.97 -4.24
C ALA A 97 -17.44 4.57 -3.83
N TRP A 98 -16.82 4.46 -2.66
CA TRP A 98 -16.54 3.18 -2.02
C TRP A 98 -17.11 3.17 -0.61
N ASN A 99 -17.86 2.12 -0.29
CA ASN A 99 -18.50 1.93 1.02
C ASN A 99 -17.85 0.80 1.83
N SER A 100 -16.86 0.11 1.25
CA SER A 100 -16.11 -0.95 1.90
C SER A 100 -14.63 -0.91 1.50
N PRO A 101 -13.71 -1.41 2.34
CA PRO A 101 -12.29 -1.44 1.99
C PRO A 101 -12.02 -2.37 0.80
N GLU A 102 -12.83 -3.40 0.57
CA GLU A 102 -12.72 -4.28 -0.60
C GLU A 102 -13.10 -3.57 -1.90
N THR A 103 -14.20 -2.80 -1.89
CA THR A 103 -14.62 -2.03 -3.07
C THR A 103 -13.60 -0.94 -3.41
N PHE A 104 -13.01 -0.29 -2.40
CA PHE A 104 -11.88 0.61 -2.59
C PHE A 104 -10.70 -0.09 -3.29
N VAL A 105 -10.28 -1.25 -2.78
CA VAL A 105 -9.15 -2.01 -3.38
C VAL A 105 -9.46 -2.45 -4.81
N ALA A 106 -10.70 -2.85 -5.10
CA ALA A 106 -11.13 -3.20 -6.47
C ALA A 106 -11.02 -2.00 -7.41
N LEU A 107 -11.50 -0.82 -7.00
CA LEU A 107 -11.39 0.42 -7.77
C LEU A 107 -9.93 0.81 -8.00
N CYS A 108 -9.06 0.68 -7.00
CA CYS A 108 -7.64 0.97 -7.17
C CYS A 108 -6.95 0.03 -8.16
N LYS A 109 -7.37 -1.25 -8.24
CA LYS A 109 -6.87 -2.19 -9.24
C LYS A 109 -7.35 -1.82 -10.63
N ALA A 110 -8.65 -1.58 -10.80
CA ALA A 110 -9.23 -1.13 -12.07
C ALA A 110 -8.54 0.13 -12.61
N LEU A 111 -8.29 1.13 -11.75
CA LEU A 111 -7.56 2.35 -12.14
C LEU A 111 -6.13 2.06 -12.63
N LYS A 112 -5.45 1.08 -12.04
CA LYS A 112 -4.10 0.68 -12.48
C LYS A 112 -4.17 0.01 -13.86
N ASP A 113 -5.16 -0.85 -14.06
CA ASP A 113 -5.35 -1.56 -15.32
C ASP A 113 -5.73 -0.58 -16.45
N ASP A 114 -6.57 0.42 -16.16
CA ASP A 114 -6.86 1.54 -17.08
C ASP A 114 -5.61 2.34 -17.45
N ARG A 115 -4.74 2.63 -16.48
CA ARG A 115 -3.47 3.33 -16.75
C ARG A 115 -2.53 2.47 -17.60
N ALA A 116 -2.52 1.16 -17.39
CA ALA A 116 -1.73 0.23 -18.18
C ALA A 116 -2.31 0.01 -19.59
N SER A 117 -3.62 0.18 -19.80
CA SER A 117 -4.21 0.13 -21.14
C SER A 117 -3.99 1.42 -21.93
N VAL A 118 -3.96 2.57 -21.25
CA VAL A 118 -3.62 3.88 -21.86
C VAL A 118 -2.12 3.95 -22.20
N ILE A 119 -1.26 3.49 -21.29
CA ILE A 119 0.18 3.36 -21.54
C ILE A 119 0.41 1.95 -22.07
N GLY A 120 0.09 1.73 -23.36
CA GLY A 120 0.42 0.47 -24.03
C GLY A 120 1.88 0.07 -23.80
N PRO A 121 2.24 -1.23 -23.97
CA PRO A 121 3.62 -1.67 -23.77
C PRO A 121 4.55 -0.76 -24.57
N PRO A 122 5.73 -0.37 -24.04
CA PRO A 122 6.69 0.39 -24.82
C PRO A 122 6.90 -0.38 -26.12
N SER A 123 6.68 0.29 -27.26
CA SER A 123 7.01 -0.24 -28.57
C SER A 123 8.47 -0.66 -28.50
N VAL A 124 8.70 -1.97 -28.41
CA VAL A 124 10.05 -2.51 -28.50
C VAL A 124 10.54 -2.09 -29.88
N PRO A 125 11.59 -1.27 -30.02
CA PRO A 125 12.13 -1.00 -31.34
C PRO A 125 12.52 -2.34 -31.94
N GLU A 126 11.91 -2.65 -33.07
CA GLU A 126 12.18 -3.87 -33.83
C GLU A 126 13.69 -3.98 -34.01
N LYS A 127 14.32 -4.95 -33.34
CA LYS A 127 15.75 -5.20 -33.50
C LYS A 127 15.95 -5.67 -34.92
N GLN A 128 16.41 -4.75 -35.78
CA GLN A 128 16.92 -5.11 -37.09
C GLN A 128 17.95 -6.24 -36.89
N PRO A 129 17.78 -7.39 -37.57
CA PRO A 129 18.73 -8.48 -37.44
C PRO A 129 20.11 -7.94 -37.80
N ARG A 130 21.07 -8.10 -36.88
CA ARG A 130 22.47 -7.76 -37.15
C ARG A 130 22.91 -8.58 -38.35
N GLN A 131 23.27 -7.91 -39.45
CA GLN A 131 23.91 -8.59 -40.56
C GLN A 131 25.24 -9.16 -40.06
N THR A 132 25.33 -10.49 -40.06
CA THR A 132 26.57 -11.20 -39.80
C THR A 132 27.39 -11.20 -41.09
N THR A 133 28.45 -10.41 -41.15
CA THR A 133 29.50 -10.61 -42.16
C THR A 133 30.25 -11.89 -41.80
N SER A 134 30.26 -12.86 -42.71
CA SER A 134 31.07 -14.07 -42.62
C SER A 134 32.54 -13.73 -42.85
N TRP A 135 33.39 -13.95 -41.84
CA TRP A 135 34.83 -14.23 -41.96
C TRP A 135 35.26 -15.04 -40.74
#